data_AF-A0A5C3NEW9-F1
#
_entry.id   AF-A0A5C3NEW9-F1
#
_cell.length_a   1.000
_cell.length_b   1.000
_cell.length_c   1.000
_cell.angle_alpha   90.00
_cell.angle_beta   90.00
_cell.angle_gamma   90.00
#
_symmetry.space_group_name_H-M   'P 1'
#
loop_
_entity.id
_entity.type
_entity.pdbx_description
1 polymer ?
#
loop_
_entity_poly.entity_id
_entity_poly.type
_entity_poly.pdbx_seq_one_letter_code
_entity_poly.pdbx_strand_id
1 'polypeptide(L)'
;MYSRDRKAKDRIFWVFSPHKDERVASALGYIEAMSADIATFGLQKFFETRERGALFTNAGFRTGDSPPVFDWMTFDQLQATRDQTIETSVAYYDPAVHVIVFVFLLSRSGNSMAIWRRKLNVPNNLRLRYIHEIQLAKSALRNDYEIHVDELPYDEEPMEMPPEEPPPPPPKKKRGFWRRLKFW
;
A
#
# COMPACT_ATOMS: atom_id res chain seq x y z
N MET A 1 -9.21 8.93 -9.92
CA MET A 1 -8.90 8.39 -8.57
C MET A 1 -10.14 8.00 -7.79
N TYR A 2 -11.20 8.83 -7.77
CA TYR A 2 -12.39 8.64 -6.92
C TYR A 2 -13.65 8.10 -7.61
N SER A 3 -13.57 7.55 -8.82
CA SER A 3 -14.75 7.04 -9.57
C SER A 3 -15.51 5.94 -8.78
N ARG A 4 -16.79 6.16 -8.48
CA ARG A 4 -17.61 5.16 -7.77
C ARG A 4 -18.14 4.04 -8.68
N ASP A 5 -18.03 4.22 -9.99
CA ASP A 5 -18.56 3.28 -10.99
C ASP A 5 -17.66 2.06 -11.17
N ARG A 6 -16.40 2.14 -10.69
CA ARG A 6 -15.41 1.06 -10.78
C ARG A 6 -14.75 0.85 -9.43
N LYS A 7 -14.55 -0.43 -9.07
CA LYS A 7 -13.90 -0.81 -7.81
C LYS A 7 -12.45 -0.38 -7.80
N ALA A 8 -11.90 -0.10 -6.61
CA ALA A 8 -10.51 0.31 -6.39
C ALA A 8 -9.50 -0.61 -7.10
N LYS A 9 -9.67 -1.93 -6.95
CA LYS A 9 -8.80 -2.94 -7.59
C LYS A 9 -8.77 -2.87 -9.13
N ASP A 10 -9.83 -2.37 -9.76
CA ASP A 10 -9.95 -2.27 -11.22
C ASP A 10 -9.43 -0.94 -11.78
N ARG A 11 -9.14 0.03 -10.90
CA ARG A 11 -8.72 1.39 -11.25
C ARG A 11 -7.32 1.75 -10.73
N ILE A 12 -6.83 1.13 -9.67
CA ILE A 12 -5.51 1.40 -9.06
C ILE A 12 -4.67 0.14 -9.11
N PHE A 13 -3.53 0.21 -9.80
CA PHE A 13 -2.64 -0.93 -10.01
C PHE A 13 -1.27 -0.71 -9.34
N TRP A 14 -0.87 -1.66 -8.48
CA TRP A 14 0.34 -1.56 -7.66
C TRP A 14 1.56 -2.34 -8.18
N VAL A 15 1.38 -3.24 -9.15
CA VAL A 15 2.38 -4.28 -9.51
C VAL A 15 3.30 -3.86 -10.66
N PHE A 16 3.15 -2.64 -11.17
CA PHE A 16 3.96 -2.19 -12.31
C PHE A 16 5.41 -1.89 -11.90
N SER A 17 6.37 -2.36 -12.71
CA SER A 17 7.77 -2.01 -12.51
C SER A 17 8.01 -0.52 -12.79
N PRO A 18 8.66 0.23 -11.88
CA PRO A 18 8.92 1.66 -12.06
C PRO A 18 9.92 1.96 -13.18
N HIS A 19 10.68 0.97 -13.65
CA HIS A 19 11.71 1.13 -14.69
C HIS A 19 11.17 0.99 -16.11
N LYS A 20 9.90 0.64 -16.28
CA LYS A 20 9.29 0.45 -17.60
C LYS A 20 8.85 1.76 -18.26
N ASP A 21 8.60 2.80 -17.47
CA ASP A 21 8.17 4.11 -17.97
C ASP A 21 9.16 5.18 -17.50
N GLU A 22 9.79 5.88 -18.45
CA GLU A 22 10.81 6.89 -18.19
C GLU A 22 10.29 8.02 -17.29
N ARG A 23 9.01 8.39 -17.43
CA ARG A 23 8.41 9.48 -16.65
C ARG A 23 8.34 9.10 -15.18
N VAL A 24 7.97 7.85 -14.90
CA VAL A 24 7.92 7.29 -13.55
C VAL A 24 9.32 7.16 -12.98
N ALA A 25 10.26 6.60 -13.75
CA ALA A 25 11.65 6.46 -13.33
C ALA A 25 12.27 7.82 -12.98
N SER A 26 12.06 8.82 -13.83
CA SER A 26 12.56 10.18 -13.60
C SER A 26 11.88 10.87 -12.41
N ALA A 27 10.56 10.69 -12.21
CA ALA A 27 9.87 11.24 -11.04
C ALA A 27 10.40 10.62 -9.73
N LEU A 28 10.63 9.30 -9.73
CA LEU A 28 11.20 8.59 -8.60
C LEU A 28 12.66 9.00 -8.33
N GLY A 29 13.46 9.17 -9.38
CA GLY A 29 14.83 9.67 -9.26
C GLY A 29 14.88 11.09 -8.68
N TYR A 30 13.96 11.96 -9.07
CA TYR A 30 13.82 13.28 -8.47
C TYR A 30 13.45 13.19 -6.98
N ILE A 31 12.48 12.33 -6.62
CA ILE A 31 12.06 12.12 -5.23
C ILE A 31 13.22 11.61 -4.37
N GLU A 32 14.05 10.73 -4.92
CA GLU A 32 15.24 10.21 -4.23
C GLU A 32 16.26 11.32 -4.00
N ALA A 33 16.59 12.09 -5.05
CA ALA A 33 17.53 13.20 -4.98
C ALA A 33 17.09 14.30 -4.00
N MET A 34 15.79 14.61 -3.96
CA MET A 34 15.20 15.67 -3.14
C MET A 34 14.55 15.13 -1.85
N SER A 35 14.89 13.91 -1.43
CA SER A 35 14.19 13.19 -0.37
C SER A 35 14.10 13.95 0.96
N ALA A 36 15.17 14.65 1.35
CA ALA A 36 15.19 15.44 2.57
C ALA A 36 14.24 16.66 2.51
N ASP A 37 14.21 17.36 1.38
CA ASP A 37 13.38 18.55 1.19
C ASP A 37 11.90 18.17 1.07
N ILE A 38 11.60 17.09 0.34
CA ILE A 38 10.23 16.55 0.22
C ILE A 38 9.73 16.04 1.58
N ALA A 39 10.58 15.36 2.36
CA ALA A 39 10.22 14.93 3.71
C ALA A 39 10.00 16.13 4.66
N THR A 40 10.78 17.20 4.50
CA THR A 40 10.59 18.44 5.25
C THR A 40 9.26 19.09 4.91
N PHE A 41 8.92 19.18 3.62
CA PHE A 41 7.65 19.70 3.16
C PHE A 41 6.47 18.88 3.68
N GLY A 42 6.56 17.55 3.64
CA GLY A 42 5.51 16.68 4.20
C GLY A 42 5.32 16.85 5.71
N LEU A 43 6.40 17.07 6.47
CA LEU A 43 6.31 17.37 7.90
C LEU A 43 5.61 18.72 8.14
N GLN A 44 5.92 19.74 7.35
CA GLN A 44 5.23 21.04 7.43
C GLN A 44 3.73 20.89 7.14
N LYS A 45 3.37 20.12 6.11
CA LYS A 45 1.96 19.85 5.78
C LYS A 45 1.24 19.09 6.89
N PHE A 46 1.92 18.18 7.58
CA PHE A 46 1.39 17.55 8.77
C PHE A 46 1.11 18.56 9.90
N PHE A 47 2.02 19.51 10.16
CA PHE A 47 1.79 20.55 11.15
C PHE A 47 0.65 21.52 10.76
N GLU A 48 0.52 21.84 9.47
CA GLU A 48 -0.55 22.69 8.95
C GLU A 48 -1.92 22.03 9.07
N THR A 49 -2.02 20.77 8.64
CA THR A 49 -3.31 20.05 8.57
C THR A 49 -3.69 19.36 9.88
N ARG A 50 -2.72 19.12 10.76
CA ARG A 50 -2.88 18.36 12.01
C ARG A 50 -3.44 16.95 11.81
N GLU A 51 -3.28 16.40 10.61
CA GLU A 51 -3.85 15.11 10.23
C GLU A 51 -2.84 14.31 9.39
N ARG A 52 -2.90 12.98 9.49
CA ARG A 52 -2.09 12.10 8.65
C ARG A 52 -2.44 12.31 7.18
N GLY A 53 -1.44 12.19 6.32
CA GLY A 53 -1.61 12.39 4.89
C GLY A 53 -0.45 11.85 4.07
N ALA A 54 -0.50 12.08 2.78
CA ALA A 54 0.58 11.72 1.88
C ALA A 54 0.70 12.73 0.75
N LEU A 55 1.90 12.83 0.20
CA LEU A 55 2.17 13.61 -0.99
C LEU A 55 1.85 12.78 -2.22
N PHE A 56 1.12 13.36 -3.17
CA PHE A 56 0.79 12.74 -4.44
C PHE A 56 1.43 13.51 -5.58
N THR A 57 1.97 12.79 -6.56
CA THR A 57 2.51 13.40 -7.78
C THR A 57 2.13 12.58 -9.01
N ASN A 58 1.73 13.27 -10.07
CA ASN A 58 1.42 12.66 -11.36
C ASN A 58 2.68 12.60 -12.21
N ALA A 59 3.22 11.40 -12.43
CA ALA A 59 4.39 11.20 -13.30
C ALA A 59 4.12 11.65 -14.75
N GLY A 60 2.86 11.62 -15.20
CA GLY A 60 2.48 12.06 -16.54
C GLY A 60 2.41 13.57 -16.71
N PHE A 61 2.40 14.35 -15.64
CA PHE A 61 2.29 15.81 -15.69
C PHE A 61 3.67 16.45 -15.54
N ARG A 62 4.26 16.90 -16.65
CA ARG A 62 5.50 17.67 -16.68
C ARG A 62 5.40 18.80 -17.70
N THR A 63 5.75 20.01 -17.30
CA THR A 63 5.83 21.17 -18.19
C THR A 63 7.31 21.39 -18.53
N GLY A 64 7.80 20.67 -19.55
CA GLY A 64 9.23 20.66 -19.88
C GLY A 64 10.08 20.08 -18.73
N ASP A 65 11.15 20.79 -18.36
CA ASP A 65 12.08 20.40 -17.28
C ASP A 65 11.62 20.84 -15.87
N SER A 66 10.35 21.22 -15.72
CA SER A 66 9.80 21.61 -14.42
C SER A 66 9.89 20.44 -13.40
N PRO A 67 10.18 20.71 -12.12
CA PRO A 67 10.13 19.68 -11.08
C PRO A 67 8.71 19.09 -10.95
N PRO A 68 8.58 17.84 -10.47
CA PRO A 68 7.27 17.25 -10.15
C PRO A 68 6.50 18.12 -9.16
N VAL A 69 5.19 18.25 -9.40
CA VAL A 69 4.28 18.92 -8.47
C VAL A 69 3.79 17.90 -7.44
N PHE A 70 3.71 18.31 -6.18
CA PHE A 70 3.25 17.48 -5.08
C PHE A 70 2.02 18.09 -4.40
N ASP A 71 0.95 17.30 -4.34
CA ASP A 71 -0.28 17.65 -3.64
C ASP A 71 -0.35 16.88 -2.32
N TRP A 72 -0.63 17.59 -1.21
CA TRP A 72 -0.86 16.94 0.08
C TRP A 72 -2.32 16.49 0.19
N MET A 73 -2.52 15.21 0.46
CA MET A 73 -3.83 14.61 0.64
C MET A 73 -3.94 14.03 2.04
N THR A 74 -4.93 14.51 2.80
CA THR A 74 -5.24 14.04 4.15
C THR A 74 -5.93 12.67 4.13
N PHE A 75 -5.92 11.97 5.26
CA PHE A 75 -6.57 10.67 5.40
C PHE A 75 -8.04 10.69 4.96
N ASP A 76 -8.82 11.70 5.37
CA ASP A 76 -10.23 11.82 5.00
C ASP A 76 -10.45 11.92 3.49
N GLN A 77 -9.57 12.63 2.78
CA GLN A 77 -9.62 12.71 1.32
C GLN A 77 -9.27 11.37 0.68
N LEU A 78 -8.36 10.62 1.29
CA LEU A 78 -7.91 9.32 0.80
C LEU A 78 -8.93 8.21 1.04
N GLN A 79 -9.81 8.32 2.03
CA GLN A 79 -10.93 7.38 2.21
C GLN A 79 -11.88 7.32 1.01
N ALA A 80 -11.93 8.37 0.18
CA ALA A 80 -12.71 8.34 -1.06
C ALA A 80 -12.09 7.41 -2.12
N THR A 81 -10.83 7.01 -1.95
CA THR A 81 -10.13 6.08 -2.85
C THR A 81 -10.51 4.63 -2.62
N ARG A 82 -11.07 4.27 -1.46
CA ARG A 82 -11.49 2.90 -1.11
C ARG A 82 -10.42 1.84 -1.41
N ASP A 83 -9.17 2.26 -1.47
CA ASP A 83 -8.03 1.43 -1.79
C ASP A 83 -7.35 1.12 -0.48
N GLN A 84 -7.46 -0.14 -0.08
CA GLN A 84 -6.91 -0.62 1.19
C GLN A 84 -5.43 -0.26 1.34
N THR A 85 -4.65 -0.30 0.25
CA THR A 85 -3.21 -0.07 0.30
C THR A 85 -2.89 1.40 0.57
N ILE A 86 -3.56 2.33 -0.11
CA ILE A 86 -3.43 3.78 0.16
C ILE A 86 -3.85 4.08 1.60
N GLU A 87 -5.04 3.65 1.99
CA GLU A 87 -5.63 3.99 3.30
C GLU A 87 -4.80 3.41 4.45
N THR A 88 -4.42 2.12 4.37
CA THR A 88 -3.57 1.48 5.38
C THR A 88 -2.19 2.14 5.46
N SER A 89 -1.62 2.53 4.31
CA SER A 89 -0.31 3.20 4.30
C SER A 89 -0.35 4.50 5.08
N VAL A 90 -1.42 5.28 4.94
CA VAL A 90 -1.57 6.59 5.60
C VAL A 90 -2.11 6.47 7.03
N ALA A 91 -2.94 5.48 7.32
CA ALA A 91 -3.53 5.28 8.66
C ALA A 91 -2.46 5.02 9.73
N TYR A 92 -1.43 4.22 9.43
CA TYR A 92 -0.57 3.62 10.46
C TYR A 92 0.90 4.08 10.46
N TYR A 93 1.31 5.02 9.59
CA TYR A 93 2.67 5.55 9.64
C TYR A 93 2.81 6.64 10.70
N ASP A 94 4.04 6.85 11.19
CA ASP A 94 4.37 7.98 12.06
C ASP A 94 4.78 9.20 11.21
N PRO A 95 3.96 10.27 11.14
CA PRO A 95 4.26 11.46 10.35
C PRO A 95 5.46 12.27 10.86
N ALA A 96 5.92 11.99 12.09
CA ALA A 96 7.13 12.61 12.64
C ALA A 96 8.42 11.93 12.18
N VAL A 97 8.33 10.68 11.71
CA VAL A 97 9.49 9.88 11.31
C VAL A 97 9.55 9.73 9.81
N HIS A 98 8.38 9.63 9.17
CA HIS A 98 8.28 9.33 7.77
C HIS A 98 7.26 10.20 7.06
N VAL A 99 7.51 10.46 5.78
CA VAL A 99 6.55 11.05 4.85
C VAL A 99 6.30 10.05 3.73
N ILE A 100 5.04 9.81 3.42
CA ILE A 100 4.65 8.92 2.34
C ILE A 100 4.44 9.76 1.08
N VAL A 101 5.05 9.29 -0.01
CA VAL A 101 4.91 9.87 -1.34
C VAL A 101 4.34 8.81 -2.27
N PHE A 102 3.22 9.12 -2.90
CA PHE A 102 2.63 8.32 -3.95
C PHE A 102 2.91 8.97 -5.30
N VAL A 103 3.53 8.21 -6.18
CA VAL A 103 3.67 8.56 -7.59
C VAL A 103 2.61 7.80 -8.34
N PHE A 104 1.82 8.46 -9.17
CA PHE A 104 0.85 7.78 -10.03
C PHE A 104 1.03 8.16 -11.49
N LEU A 105 0.63 7.26 -12.36
CA LEU A 105 0.58 7.47 -13.80
C LEU A 105 -0.78 7.02 -14.33
N LEU A 106 -1.53 7.95 -14.92
CA LEU A 106 -2.81 7.67 -15.55
C LEU A 106 -2.61 6.85 -16.82
N SER A 107 -3.53 5.91 -17.07
CA SER A 107 -3.63 5.25 -18.36
C SER A 107 -4.10 6.24 -19.42
N ARG A 108 -3.87 5.91 -20.70
CA ARG A 108 -4.26 6.79 -21.83
C ARG A 108 -5.75 7.12 -21.86
N SER A 109 -6.61 6.21 -21.38
CA SER A 109 -8.05 6.42 -21.28
C SER A 109 -8.47 7.19 -20.03
N GLY A 110 -7.58 7.39 -19.06
CA GLY A 110 -7.89 8.02 -17.77
C GLY A 110 -8.70 7.15 -16.81
N ASN A 111 -9.14 5.96 -17.24
CA ASN A 111 -10.03 5.09 -16.47
C ASN A 111 -9.29 4.28 -15.39
N SER A 112 -7.97 4.25 -15.43
CA SER A 112 -7.12 3.53 -14.49
C SER A 112 -5.79 4.24 -14.29
N MET A 113 -5.06 3.87 -13.24
CA MET A 113 -3.74 4.38 -12.95
C MET A 113 -2.84 3.29 -12.38
N ALA A 114 -1.55 3.38 -12.70
CA ALA A 114 -0.51 2.71 -11.95
C ALA A 114 -0.04 3.62 -10.81
N ILE A 115 0.27 3.05 -9.65
CA ILE A 115 0.73 3.81 -8.49
C ILE A 115 1.93 3.13 -7.83
N TRP A 116 2.84 3.95 -7.31
CA TRP A 116 4.04 3.56 -6.60
C TRP A 116 4.11 4.30 -5.27
N ARG A 117 4.55 3.61 -4.22
CA ARG A 117 4.72 4.18 -2.87
C ARG A 117 6.19 4.33 -2.53
N ARG A 118 6.58 5.51 -2.06
CA ARG A 118 7.88 5.77 -1.43
C ARG A 118 7.69 6.29 -0.02
N LYS A 119 8.57 5.85 0.87
CA LYS A 119 8.60 6.25 2.27
C LYS A 119 9.90 7.00 2.50
N LEU A 120 9.80 8.30 2.74
CA LEU A 120 10.93 9.17 2.98
C LEU A 120 11.15 9.36 4.47
N ASN A 121 12.40 9.42 4.91
CA ASN A 121 12.73 9.66 6.31
C ASN A 121 12.80 11.15 6.59
N VAL A 122 12.14 11.59 7.65
CA VAL A 122 12.25 12.97 8.12
C VAL A 122 13.65 13.18 8.70
N PRO A 123 14.40 14.20 8.27
CA PRO A 123 15.73 14.51 8.80
C PRO A 123 15.73 14.66 10.34
N ASN A 124 16.70 14.01 11.01
CA ASN A 124 16.75 13.96 12.48
C ASN A 124 16.88 15.34 13.13
N ASN A 125 17.62 16.26 12.52
CA ASN A 125 17.74 17.64 12.99
C ASN A 125 16.39 18.34 13.09
N LEU A 126 15.46 18.09 12.16
CA LEU A 126 14.12 18.68 12.19
C LEU A 126 13.26 18.03 13.29
N ARG A 127 13.40 16.72 13.49
CA ARG A 127 12.69 16.01 14.57
C ARG A 127 13.07 16.52 15.95
N LEU A 128 14.35 16.84 16.15
CA LEU A 128 14.85 17.43 17.40
C LEU A 128 14.43 18.89 17.53
N ARG A 129 14.48 19.66 16.44
CA ARG A 129 14.10 21.08 16.44
C ARG A 129 12.63 21.28 16.78
N TYR A 130 11.75 20.46 16.23
CA TYR A 130 10.30 20.60 16.35
C TYR A 130 9.67 19.58 17.31
N ILE A 131 10.41 19.12 18.32
CA ILE A 131 9.97 18.03 19.19
C ILE A 131 8.64 18.34 19.89
N HIS A 132 8.46 19.60 20.30
CA HIS A 132 7.24 20.05 20.98
C HIS A 132 6.05 20.16 20.01
N GLU A 133 6.24 20.73 18.82
CA GLU A 133 5.18 20.79 17.80
C GLU A 133 4.77 19.40 17.34
N ILE A 134 5.73 18.48 17.19
CA ILE A 134 5.47 17.07 16.87
C ILE A 134 4.60 16.43 17.94
N GLN A 135 4.94 16.59 19.22
CA GLN A 135 4.16 16.01 20.31
C GLN A 135 2.72 16.55 20.33
N LEU A 136 2.57 17.87 20.16
CA LEU A 136 1.26 18.52 20.16
C LEU A 136 0.43 18.14 18.93
N ALA A 137 1.06 18.02 17.75
CA ALA A 137 0.38 17.54 16.55
C ALA A 137 -0.02 16.06 16.68
N LYS A 138 0.84 15.22 17.26
CA LYS A 138 0.54 13.80 17.50
C LYS A 138 -0.57 13.59 18.52
N SER A 139 -0.68 14.43 19.56
CA SER A 139 -1.79 14.35 20.51
C SER A 139 -3.14 14.74 19.93
N ALA A 140 -3.14 15.49 18.81
CA ALA A 140 -4.36 15.86 18.09
C ALA A 140 -4.80 14.80 17.07
N LEU A 141 -3.96 13.79 16.79
CA LEU A 141 -4.32 12.72 15.87
C LEU A 141 -5.45 11.87 16.43
N ARG A 142 -6.29 11.36 15.54
CA ARG A 142 -7.33 10.38 15.88
C ARG A 142 -6.69 9.11 16.43
N ASN A 143 -7.41 8.40 17.29
CA ASN A 143 -6.99 7.10 17.78
C ASN A 143 -7.28 6.01 16.75
N ASP A 144 -8.45 6.07 16.13
CA ASP A 144 -8.95 5.05 15.21
C ASP A 144 -9.08 5.62 13.79
N TYR A 145 -8.58 4.84 12.82
CA TYR A 145 -8.64 5.14 11.39
C TYR A 145 -9.40 3.99 10.73
N GLU A 146 -10.63 4.27 10.31
CA GLU A 146 -11.46 3.30 9.61
C GLU A 146 -11.01 3.19 8.15
N ILE A 147 -10.77 1.97 7.70
CA ILE A 147 -10.37 1.68 6.32
C ILE A 147 -11.62 1.30 5.53
N HIS A 148 -11.90 2.04 4.47
CA HIS A 148 -12.98 1.76 3.53
C HIS A 148 -12.44 0.95 2.35
N VAL A 149 -13.07 -0.17 2.05
CA VAL A 149 -12.72 -1.02 0.90
C VAL A 149 -14.00 -1.36 0.14
N ASP A 150 -13.92 -1.43 -1.19
CA ASP A 150 -15.06 -1.79 -2.05
C ASP A 150 -15.47 -3.27 -1.91
N GLU A 151 -14.55 -4.15 -1.52
CA GLU A 151 -14.76 -5.58 -1.28
C GLU A 151 -13.99 -5.99 -0.03
N LEU A 152 -14.58 -6.83 0.81
CA LEU A 152 -13.86 -7.40 1.93
C LEU A 152 -13.02 -8.59 1.42
N PRO A 153 -11.85 -8.87 2.02
CA PRO A 153 -11.01 -10.01 1.63
C PRO A 153 -11.72 -11.38 1.71
N TYR A 154 -12.91 -11.44 2.31
CA TYR A 154 -13.70 -12.65 2.54
C TYR A 154 -14.80 -12.90 1.49
N ASP A 155 -14.94 -12.04 0.47
CA ASP A 155 -15.86 -12.29 -0.65
C ASP A 155 -15.24 -13.19 -1.74
N GLU A 156 -14.00 -13.65 -1.54
CA GLU A 156 -13.59 -14.92 -2.14
C GLU A 156 -14.42 -15.99 -1.45
N GLU A 157 -15.52 -16.41 -2.10
CA GLU A 157 -16.32 -17.56 -1.66
C GLU A 157 -15.36 -18.64 -1.17
N PRO A 158 -15.59 -19.24 0.01
CA PRO A 158 -14.75 -20.33 0.47
C PRO A 158 -14.69 -21.32 -0.68
N MET A 159 -13.51 -21.47 -1.27
CA MET A 159 -13.22 -22.54 -2.22
C MET A 159 -13.76 -23.78 -1.53
N GLU A 160 -14.90 -24.30 -2.00
CA GLU A 160 -15.47 -25.53 -1.48
C GLU A 160 -14.34 -26.54 -1.64
N MET A 161 -13.66 -26.87 -0.54
CA MET A 161 -12.73 -27.97 -0.55
C MET A 161 -13.57 -29.14 -1.05
N PRO A 162 -13.22 -29.78 -2.17
CA PRO A 162 -13.94 -30.95 -2.61
C PRO A 162 -14.01 -31.90 -1.41
N PRO A 163 -15.20 -32.45 -1.09
CA PRO A 163 -15.38 -33.23 0.13
C PRO A 163 -14.26 -34.27 0.23
N GLU A 164 -13.53 -34.21 1.34
CA GLU A 164 -12.42 -35.09 1.65
C GLU A 164 -12.93 -36.53 1.48
N GLU A 165 -12.49 -37.20 0.41
CA GLU A 165 -12.85 -38.60 0.20
C GLU A 165 -12.44 -39.38 1.46
N PRO A 166 -13.34 -40.19 2.04
CA PRO A 166 -13.02 -40.91 3.26
C PRO A 166 -11.76 -41.75 3.03
N PRO A 167 -10.80 -41.76 3.98
CA PRO A 167 -9.54 -42.45 3.79
C PRO A 167 -9.80 -43.92 3.44
N PRO A 168 -9.06 -44.49 2.46
CA PRO A 168 -9.30 -45.85 2.01
C PRO A 168 -9.19 -46.83 3.19
N PRO A 169 -10.09 -47.83 3.27
CA PRO A 169 -10.11 -48.76 4.39
C PRO A 169 -8.74 -49.45 4.53
N PRO A 170 -8.24 -49.64 5.76
CA PRO A 170 -6.92 -50.21 5.98
C PRO A 170 -6.80 -51.60 5.33
N PRO A 171 -5.67 -51.91 4.69
CA PRO A 171 -5.51 -53.17 3.96
C PRO A 171 -5.73 -54.36 4.89
N LYS A 172 -6.68 -55.24 4.53
CA LYS A 172 -6.95 -56.49 5.24
C LYS A 172 -5.67 -57.32 5.28
N LYS A 173 -5.09 -57.47 6.48
CA LYS A 173 -3.94 -58.36 6.72
C LYS A 173 -4.30 -59.79 6.28
N LYS A 174 -3.71 -60.27 5.18
CA LYS A 174 -3.74 -61.69 4.81
C LYS A 174 -2.98 -62.48 5.88
N ARG A 175 -3.72 -63.10 6.79
CA ARG A 175 -3.21 -64.11 7.72
C ARG A 175 -2.83 -65.37 6.94
N GLY A 176 -1.55 -65.71 6.96
CA GLY A 176 -1.03 -67.08 6.87
C GLY A 176 -0.86 -67.69 5.48
N PHE A 177 0.36 -67.64 4.94
CA PHE A 177 0.80 -68.57 3.88
C PHE A 177 2.26 -69.03 4.04
N TRP A 178 2.80 -69.13 5.26
CA TRP A 178 4.10 -69.78 5.49
C TRP A 178 4.15 -70.54 6.83
N ARG A 179 3.14 -71.39 7.08
CA ARG A 179 3.25 -72.55 7.97
C ARG A 179 3.02 -73.81 7.14
N ARG A 180 4.05 -74.22 6.40
CA ARG A 180 4.33 -75.59 5.94
C ARG A 180 5.64 -75.57 5.17
N LEU A 181 6.74 -75.74 5.90
CA LEU A 181 8.01 -76.33 5.43
C LEU A 181 8.93 -76.51 6.65
N LYS A 182 8.58 -77.50 7.47
CA LYS A 182 9.51 -78.36 8.23
C LYS A 182 8.88 -79.76 8.26
N PHE A 183 9.74 -80.78 8.19
CA PHE A 183 9.51 -82.22 7.92
C PHE A 183 9.39 -82.50 6.41
N TRP A 184 10.37 -83.10 5.72
CA TRP A 184 11.38 -84.10 6.11
C TRP A 184 12.73 -83.80 5.47
#